data_AF-A0A848VT78-F1
#
_entry.id   AF-A0A848VT78-F1
#
_cell.length_a   1.000
_cell.length_b   1.000
_cell.length_c   1.000
_cell.angle_alpha   90.00
_cell.angle_beta   90.00
_cell.angle_gamma   90.00
#
_symmetry.space_group_name_H-M   'P 1'
#
loop_
_entity.id
_entity.type
_entity.pdbx_description
1 polymer ?
#
loop_
_entity_poly.entity_id
_entity_poly.type
_entity_poly.pdbx_seq_one_letter_code
_entity_poly.pdbx_strand_id
1 'polypeptide(L)'
;MKVVRNTPDQLIVADIPWMIGIFTVIFILIFSYIGLSEGNLSGLFFALVGIAAGALAFVVFVRRTQVILDRPKNRLLLRSRSVLG
;
A
#
# COMPACT_ATOMS: atom_id res chain seq x y z
N MET A 1 8.76 9.44 -3.16
CA MET A 1 9.99 8.70 -3.46
C MET A 1 11.10 9.12 -2.51
N LYS A 2 11.76 8.17 -1.82
CA LYS A 2 12.89 8.42 -0.92
C LYS A 2 14.14 7.68 -1.43
N VAL A 3 15.31 8.31 -1.27
CA VAL A 3 16.60 7.70 -1.60
C VAL A 3 16.97 6.72 -0.49
N VAL A 4 17.13 5.44 -0.84
CA VAL A 4 17.49 4.36 0.09
C VAL A 4 19.00 4.14 0.13
N ARG A 5 19.67 4.28 -1.01
CA ARG A 5 21.13 4.15 -1.13
C ARG A 5 21.62 5.09 -2.22
N ASN A 6 22.69 5.83 -1.93
CA ASN A 6 23.34 6.73 -2.87
C ASN A 6 24.85 6.52 -2.79
N THR A 7 25.39 5.70 -3.67
CA THR A 7 26.83 5.53 -3.87
C THR A 7 27.17 5.87 -5.32
N PRO A 8 28.44 6.22 -5.63
CA PRO A 8 28.86 6.55 -7.00
C PRO A 8 28.52 5.47 -8.04
N ASP A 9 28.44 4.22 -7.58
CA ASP A 9 28.13 3.04 -8.39
C ASP A 9 26.64 2.67 -8.42
N GLN A 10 25.86 3.04 -7.39
CA GLN A 10 24.49 2.55 -7.24
C GLN A 10 23.58 3.59 -6.59
N LEU A 11 22.47 3.90 -7.27
CA LEU A 11 21.40 4.73 -6.73
C LEU A 11 20.13 3.90 -6.60
N ILE A 12 19.60 3.79 -5.39
CA ILE A 12 18.35 3.10 -5.09
C ILE A 12 17.35 4.13 -4.59
N VAL A 13 16.25 4.28 -5.30
CA VAL A 13 15.11 5.11 -4.91
C VAL A 13 13.92 4.20 -4.69
N ALA A 14 13.29 4.28 -3.51
CA ALA A 14 12.08 3.52 -3.21
C ALA A 14 10.92 4.47 -2.95
N ASP A 15 9.76 4.14 -3.51
CA ASP A 15 8.48 4.70 -3.12
C ASP A 15 7.72 3.69 -2.28
N ILE A 16 7.39 4.11 -1.07
CA ILE A 16 6.58 3.33 -0.15
C ILE A 16 5.28 4.12 -0.02
N PRO A 17 4.13 3.59 -0.45
CA PRO A 17 2.86 4.32 -0.45
C PRO A 17 2.24 4.32 0.96
N TRP A 18 2.97 4.89 1.93
CA TRP A 18 2.59 4.93 3.35
C TRP A 18 1.28 5.70 3.57
N MET A 19 1.10 6.81 2.84
CA MET A 19 -0.09 7.65 2.92
C MET A 19 -1.35 6.88 2.49
N ILE A 20 -1.28 6.15 1.38
CA ILE A 20 -2.38 5.29 0.90
C ILE A 20 -2.69 4.22 1.96
N GLY A 21 -1.67 3.56 2.51
CA GLY A 21 -1.86 2.56 3.56
C GLY A 21 -2.62 3.12 4.78
N ILE A 22 -2.25 4.31 5.25
CA ILE A 22 -2.92 4.98 6.38
C ILE A 22 -4.38 5.30 6.05
N PHE A 23 -4.64 5.90 4.89
CA PHE A 23 -6.01 6.23 4.48
C PHE A 23 -6.88 4.98 4.38
N THR A 24 -6.36 3.88 3.84
CA THR A 24 -7.09 2.62 3.75
C THR A 24 -7.39 2.03 5.12
N VAL A 25 -6.46 2.09 6.08
CA VAL A 25 -6.70 1.63 7.46
C VAL A 25 -7.78 2.48 8.13
N ILE A 26 -7.70 3.81 8.01
CA ILE A 26 -8.71 4.73 8.55
C ILE A 26 -10.08 4.44 7.94
N PHE A 27 -10.14 4.25 6.62
CA PHE A 27 -11.37 3.88 5.92
C PHE A 27 -11.98 2.61 6.50
N ILE A 28 -11.19 1.54 6.66
CA ILE A 28 -11.68 0.27 7.24
C ILE A 28 -12.22 0.49 8.64
N LEU A 29 -11.52 1.25 9.49
CA LEU A 29 -11.94 1.52 10.86
C LEU A 29 -13.26 2.29 10.94
N ILE A 30 -13.44 3.32 10.12
CA ILE A 30 -14.69 4.11 10.08
C ILE A 30 -15.87 3.23 9.68
N PHE A 31 -15.72 2.43 8.61
CA PHE A 31 -16.81 1.57 8.13
C PHE A 31 -17.12 0.45 9.13
N SER A 32 -16.10 -0.07 9.80
CA SER A 32 -16.28 -1.08 10.85
C SER A 32 -17.02 -0.49 12.06
N TYR A 33 -16.67 0.73 12.48
CA TYR A 33 -17.34 1.40 13.58
C TYR A 33 -18.82 1.69 13.27
N ILE A 34 -19.10 2.27 12.09
CA ILE A 34 -20.47 2.58 11.66
C ILE A 34 -21.31 1.30 11.58
N GLY A 35 -20.82 0.28 10.88
CA GLY A 35 -21.58 -0.96 10.70
C GLY A 35 -21.83 -1.73 12.00
N LEU A 36 -20.87 -1.71 12.94
CA LEU A 36 -21.08 -2.32 14.26
C LEU A 36 -21.99 -1.48 15.17
N SER A 37 -22.00 -0.15 15.01
CA SER A 37 -22.84 0.75 15.82
C SER A 37 -24.33 0.62 15.54
N GLU A 38 -24.72 0.16 14.33
CA GLU A 38 -26.13 -0.09 13.99
C GLU A 38 -26.73 -1.29 14.73
N GLY A 39 -25.91 -2.25 15.17
CA GLY A 39 -26.37 -3.44 15.91
C GLY A 39 -27.28 -4.41 15.13
N ASN A 40 -27.51 -4.16 13.84
CA ASN A 40 -28.39 -4.95 12.98
C ASN A 40 -27.61 -5.75 11.92
N LEU A 41 -28.26 -6.75 11.33
CA LEU A 41 -27.70 -7.57 10.25
C LEU A 41 -27.25 -6.74 9.04
N SER A 42 -27.95 -5.64 8.74
CA SER A 42 -27.57 -4.68 7.69
C SER A 42 -26.21 -4.04 7.97
N GLY A 43 -26.01 -3.56 9.20
CA GLY A 43 -24.77 -2.95 9.66
C GLY A 43 -23.60 -3.93 9.65
N LEU A 44 -23.85 -5.20 10.02
CA LEU A 44 -22.84 -6.25 9.92
C LEU A 44 -22.41 -6.51 8.47
N PHE A 45 -23.37 -6.61 7.54
CA PHE A 45 -23.07 -6.73 6.11
C PHE A 45 -22.28 -5.52 5.60
N PHE A 46 -22.67 -4.31 6.01
CA PHE A 46 -21.99 -3.09 5.61
C PHE A 46 -20.54 -3.04 6.13
N ALA A 47 -20.30 -3.41 7.39
CA ALA A 47 -18.96 -3.52 7.95
C ALA A 47 -18.12 -4.55 7.16
N LEU A 48 -18.69 -5.72 6.85
CA LEU A 48 -17.99 -6.79 6.14
C LEU A 48 -17.60 -6.36 4.72
N VAL A 49 -18.51 -5.71 3.99
CA VAL A 49 -18.23 -5.15 2.66
C VAL A 49 -17.18 -4.04 2.73
N GLY A 50 -17.26 -3.14 3.72
CA GLY A 50 -16.29 -2.07 3.92
C GLY A 50 -14.88 -2.60 4.22
N ILE A 51 -14.78 -3.62 5.08
CA ILE A 51 -13.51 -4.30 5.38
C ILE A 51 -12.96 -5.00 4.14
N ALA A 52 -13.79 -5.75 3.40
CA ALA A 52 -13.37 -6.46 2.19
C ALA A 52 -12.89 -5.49 1.10
N ALA A 53 -13.63 -4.40 0.85
CA ALA A 53 -13.25 -3.37 -0.10
C ALA A 53 -11.96 -2.65 0.31
N GLY A 54 -11.82 -2.32 1.59
CA GLY A 54 -10.59 -1.72 2.12
C GLY A 54 -9.39 -2.66 2.03
N ALA A 55 -9.56 -3.96 2.31
CA ALA A 55 -8.50 -4.95 2.17
C ALA A 55 -8.06 -5.11 0.70
N LEU A 56 -9.00 -5.16 -0.24
CA LEU A 56 -8.71 -5.18 -1.67
C LEU A 56 -7.98 -3.90 -2.11
N ALA A 57 -8.44 -2.74 -1.68
CA ALA A 57 -7.78 -1.47 -1.96
C ALA A 57 -6.35 -1.45 -1.40
N PHE A 58 -6.13 -1.97 -0.19
CA PHE A 58 -4.80 -2.07 0.41
C PHE A 58 -3.87 -2.90 -0.47
N VAL A 59 -4.30 -4.09 -0.90
CA VAL A 59 -3.50 -4.97 -1.77
C VAL A 59 -3.20 -4.32 -3.12
N VAL A 60 -4.19 -3.67 -3.72
CA VAL A 60 -4.05 -3.08 -5.07
C VAL A 60 -3.17 -1.83 -5.06
N PHE A 61 -3.40 -0.92 -4.10
CA PHE A 61 -2.75 0.39 -4.08
C PHE A 61 -1.44 0.42 -3.31
N VAL A 62 -1.21 -0.47 -2.34
CA VAL A 62 0.04 -0.53 -1.59
C VAL A 62 1.08 -1.34 -2.37
N ARG A 63 1.58 -0.76 -3.47
CA ARG A 63 2.69 -1.33 -4.25
C ARG A 63 3.97 -0.56 -3.93
N ARG A 64 5.00 -1.25 -3.46
CA ARG A 64 6.34 -0.66 -3.31
C ARG A 64 7.02 -0.66 -4.67
N THR A 65 7.24 0.52 -5.23
CA THR A 65 8.05 0.68 -6.45
C THR A 65 9.47 1.10 -6.06
N GLN A 66 10.46 0.34 -6.54
CA GLN A 66 11.86 0.62 -6.32
C GLN A 66 12.55 0.76 -7.69
N VAL A 67 13.28 1.84 -7.85
CA VAL A 67 14.11 2.12 -9.02
C VAL A 67 15.56 1.96 -8.58
N ILE A 68 16.30 1.09 -9.27
CA ILE A 68 17.72 0.83 -9.03
C ILE A 68 18.47 1.23 -10.29
N LEU A 69 19.32 2.24 -10.17
CA LEU A 69 20.30 2.60 -11.19
C LEU A 69 21.63 1.98 -10.80
N ASP A 70 22.15 1.12 -11.67
CA ASP A 70 23.41 0.40 -11.50
C ASP A 70 24.40 0.91 -12.56
N ARG A 71 25.31 1.80 -12.14
CA ARG A 71 26.29 2.47 -13.00
C ARG A 71 27.33 1.52 -13.60
N PRO A 72 27.99 0.62 -12.84
CA PRO A 72 29.02 -0.26 -13.41
C PRO A 72 28.46 -1.27 -14.43
N LYS A 73 27.18 -1.62 -14.32
CA LYS A 73 26.51 -2.51 -15.27
C LYS A 73 25.75 -1.77 -16.37
N ASN A 74 25.69 -0.43 -16.31
CA ASN A 74 24.89 0.44 -17.16
C ASN A 74 23.42 -0.03 -17.30
N ARG A 75 22.79 -0.39 -16.17
CA ARG A 75 21.42 -0.94 -16.14
C ARG A 75 20.50 -0.12 -15.27
N LEU A 76 19.26 0.01 -15.74
CA LEU A 76 18.14 0.56 -14.99
C LEU A 76 17.16 -0.57 -14.70
N LEU A 77 16.93 -0.84 -13.42
CA LEU A 77 16.01 -1.87 -12.97
C LEU A 77 14.82 -1.21 -12.26
N LEU A 78 13.63 -1.35 -12.83
CA LEU A 78 12.38 -1.10 -12.11
C LEU A 78 11.93 -2.40 -11.45
N ARG A 79 11.77 -2.36 -10.14
CA ARG A 79 11.20 -3.44 -9.34
C ARG A 79 9.98 -2.93 -8.63
N SER A 80 8.80 -3.40 -9.03
CA SER A 80 7.58 -3.27 -8.25
C SER A 80 7.39 -4.55 -7.44
N ARG A 81 7.16 -4.42 -6.13
CA ARG A 81 6.61 -5.51 -5.31
C ARG A 81 5.24 -5.12 -4.81
N SER A 82 4.29 -6.04 -4.97
CA SER A 82 2.99 -5.94 -4.31
C SER A 82 3.11 -6.39 -2.85
N VAL A 83 2.08 -6.13 -2.03
CA VAL A 83 2.04 -6.66 -0.66
C VAL A 83 2.00 -8.19 -0.63
N LEU A 84 1.50 -8.83 -1.69
CA LEU A 84 1.34 -10.29 -1.79
C LEU A 84 2.58 -11.02 -2.33
N GLY A 85 3.62 -10.29 -2.77
CA GLY A 85 4.78 -10.84 -3.48
C GLY A 85 5.17 -9.98 -4.66
#